data_AF-A0A3D2S153-F1
#
_entry.id   AF-A0A3D2S153-F1
#
_cell.length_a   1.000
_cell.length_b   1.000
_cell.length_c   1.000
_cell.angle_alpha   90.00
_cell.angle_beta   90.00
_cell.angle_gamma   90.00
#
_symmetry.space_group_name_H-M   'P 1'
#
loop_
_entity.id
_entity.type
_entity.pdbx_description
1 polymer ?
#
loop_
_entity_poly.entity_id
_entity_poly.type
_entity_poly.pdbx_seq_one_letter_code
_entity_poly.pdbx_strand_id
1 'polypeptide(L)'
;MSPIAEKWEQKAAEDLVHFIELMTDVKIPVIGKQDAIDAALESNTPLLIIGREAINANPNVFKTIEKVLKKNPQLQTDGVVLIRKGNHIYLVGNNDRSHYYAVVELLRRWVVAGTCQRASANAFQIRKN
;
A
#
# COMPACT_ATOMS: atom_id res chain seq x y z
N MET A 1 -0.46 4.56 -9.77
CA MET A 1 -1.92 4.34 -9.66
C MET A 1 -2.49 4.24 -11.06
N SER A 2 -3.63 3.55 -11.26
CA SER A 2 -4.17 3.40 -12.61
C SER A 2 -4.57 4.76 -13.21
N PRO A 3 -4.36 5.00 -14.53
CA PRO A 3 -4.83 6.22 -15.20
C PRO A 3 -6.36 6.38 -15.18
N ILE A 4 -7.11 5.32 -14.89
CA ILE A 4 -8.58 5.32 -14.82
C ILE A 4 -9.04 5.16 -13.36
N ALA A 5 -8.22 5.56 -12.38
CA ALA A 5 -8.48 5.45 -10.93
C ALA A 5 -9.91 5.93 -10.57
N GLU A 6 -10.63 5.11 -9.81
CA GLU A 6 -11.91 5.50 -9.25
C GLU A 6 -11.70 6.41 -8.02
N LYS A 7 -12.79 6.99 -7.50
CA LYS A 7 -12.75 8.04 -6.48
C LYS A 7 -11.91 7.63 -5.25
N TRP A 8 -12.02 6.39 -4.79
CA TRP A 8 -11.31 5.95 -3.59
C TRP A 8 -9.86 5.55 -3.88
N GLU A 9 -9.57 4.94 -5.03
CA GLU A 9 -8.20 4.68 -5.48
C GLU A 9 -7.38 5.99 -5.58
N GLN A 10 -7.96 7.04 -6.16
CA GLN A 10 -7.31 8.35 -6.23
C GLN A 10 -7.08 8.95 -4.83
N LYS A 11 -8.12 8.96 -3.99
CA LYS A 11 -8.01 9.46 -2.62
C LYS A 11 -6.95 8.69 -1.81
N ALA A 12 -6.85 7.38 -2.03
CA ALA A 12 -5.87 6.54 -1.36
C ALA A 12 -4.43 6.94 -1.71
N ALA A 13 -4.16 7.25 -2.98
CA ALA A 13 -2.84 7.69 -3.41
C ALA A 13 -2.48 9.08 -2.85
N GLU A 14 -3.44 10.01 -2.86
CA GLU A 14 -3.27 11.36 -2.32
C GLU A 14 -3.02 11.34 -0.80
N ASP A 15 -3.87 10.62 -0.05
CA ASP A 15 -3.74 10.50 1.41
C ASP A 15 -2.42 9.78 1.77
N LEU A 16 -2.01 8.77 1.01
CA LEU A 16 -0.72 8.09 1.23
C LEU A 16 0.46 9.06 1.11
N VAL A 17 0.52 9.87 0.05
CA VAL A 17 1.60 10.86 -0.11
C VAL A 17 1.56 11.89 0.99
N HIS A 18 0.38 12.41 1.32
CA HIS A 18 0.22 13.37 2.40
C HIS A 18 0.74 12.83 3.74
N PHE A 19 0.36 11.60 4.11
CA PHE A 19 0.83 11.01 5.36
C PHE A 19 2.31 10.64 5.34
N ILE A 20 2.86 10.21 4.21
CA ILE A 20 4.31 9.96 4.11
C ILE A 20 5.08 11.27 4.28
N GLU A 21 4.63 12.36 3.63
CA GLU A 21 5.23 13.69 3.78
C GLU A 21 5.20 14.12 5.24
N LEU A 22 4.06 14.00 5.93
CA LEU A 22 3.96 14.32 7.36
C LEU A 22 4.84 13.45 8.27
N MET A 23 5.10 12.19 7.90
CA MET A 23 5.85 11.25 8.74
C MET A 23 7.37 11.26 8.48
N THR A 24 7.78 11.62 7.27
CA THR A 24 9.17 11.48 6.81
C THR A 24 9.80 12.77 6.33
N ASP A 25 9.01 13.85 6.19
CA ASP A 25 9.38 15.11 5.54
C ASP A 25 9.86 14.92 4.08
N VAL A 26 9.57 13.76 3.47
CA VAL A 26 9.91 13.43 2.07
C VAL A 26 8.65 13.44 1.22
N LYS A 27 8.69 14.24 0.15
CA LYS A 27 7.63 14.30 -0.85
C LYS A 27 7.83 13.23 -1.93
N ILE A 28 6.87 12.30 -2.02
CA ILE A 28 6.88 11.24 -3.03
C ILE A 28 5.96 11.63 -4.20
N PRO A 29 6.42 11.52 -5.46
CA PRO A 29 5.56 11.79 -6.62
C PRO A 29 4.53 10.67 -6.84
N VAL A 30 3.27 11.02 -7.07
CA VAL A 30 2.24 10.07 -7.55
C VAL A 30 2.34 9.95 -9.06
N ILE A 31 2.61 8.74 -9.54
CA ILE A 31 2.65 8.43 -10.98
C ILE A 31 1.32 7.80 -11.40
N GLY A 32 0.65 8.42 -12.37
CA GLY A 32 -0.62 7.93 -12.95
C GLY A 32 -0.64 7.90 -14.48
N LYS A 33 0.49 8.16 -15.16
CA LYS A 33 0.62 8.07 -16.62
C LYS A 33 1.20 6.71 -17.00
N GLN A 34 0.60 6.03 -17.97
CA GLN A 34 0.98 4.66 -18.35
C GLN A 34 2.47 4.53 -18.69
N ASP A 35 2.99 5.42 -19.55
CA ASP A 35 4.40 5.41 -19.95
C ASP A 35 5.37 5.55 -18.76
N ALA A 36 4.97 6.33 -17.75
CA ALA A 36 5.76 6.53 -16.54
C ALA A 36 5.60 5.38 -15.53
N ILE A 37 4.50 4.64 -15.59
CA ILE A 37 4.29 3.43 -14.79
C ILE A 37 5.19 2.33 -15.31
N ASP A 38 5.22 2.10 -16.62
CA ASP A 38 6.03 1.05 -17.24
C ASP A 38 7.53 1.31 -16.98
N ALA A 39 7.99 2.56 -17.17
CA ALA A 39 9.35 2.97 -16.85
C ALA A 39 9.69 2.81 -15.35
N ALA A 40 8.74 3.04 -14.45
CA ALA A 40 8.94 2.84 -13.02
C ALA A 40 9.03 1.35 -12.68
N LEU A 41 8.16 0.50 -13.23
CA LEU A 41 8.14 -0.94 -13.00
C LEU A 41 9.43 -1.64 -13.48
N GLU A 42 10.06 -1.11 -14.54
CA GLU A 42 11.36 -1.56 -15.03
C GLU A 42 12.53 -1.08 -14.14
N SER A 43 12.32 0.01 -13.39
CA SER A 43 13.33 0.52 -12.46
C SER A 43 13.46 -0.39 -11.23
N ASN A 44 14.68 -0.51 -10.70
CA ASN A 44 14.92 -1.30 -9.48
C ASN A 44 14.67 -0.51 -8.18
N THR A 45 13.96 0.61 -8.28
CA THR A 45 13.68 1.49 -7.13
C THR A 45 12.54 0.94 -6.28
N PRO A 46 12.49 1.24 -4.98
CA PRO A 46 11.39 0.79 -4.14
C PRO A 46 10.09 1.50 -4.54
N LEU A 47 9.07 0.74 -4.92
CA LEU A 47 7.78 1.28 -5.40
C LEU A 47 6.61 0.81 -4.55
N LEU A 48 5.68 1.74 -4.33
CA LEU A 48 4.37 1.50 -3.74
C LEU A 48 3.34 1.53 -4.87
N ILE A 49 2.79 0.36 -5.22
CA ILE A 49 1.84 0.20 -6.31
C ILE A 49 0.47 -0.06 -5.70
N ILE A 50 -0.52 0.74 -6.09
CA ILE A 50 -1.87 0.75 -5.52
C ILE A 50 -2.87 0.43 -6.61
N GLY A 51 -3.96 -0.23 -6.23
CA GLY A 51 -5.16 -0.25 -7.04
C GLY A 51 -5.13 -1.32 -8.13
N ARG A 52 -5.81 -1.02 -9.24
CA ARG A 52 -5.81 -1.88 -10.43
C ARG A 52 -4.42 -2.07 -11.02
N GLU A 53 -3.55 -1.07 -10.91
CA GLU A 53 -2.20 -1.18 -11.44
C GLU A 53 -1.38 -2.26 -10.72
N ALA A 54 -1.61 -2.45 -9.42
CA ALA A 54 -0.99 -3.53 -8.68
C ALA A 54 -1.51 -4.93 -9.09
N ILE A 55 -2.76 -5.01 -9.58
CA ILE A 55 -3.32 -6.25 -10.15
C ILE A 55 -2.71 -6.52 -11.52
N ASN A 56 -2.63 -5.51 -12.38
CA ASN A 56 -2.04 -5.61 -13.72
C ASN A 56 -0.57 -6.03 -13.65
N ALA A 57 0.21 -5.37 -12.80
CA ALA A 57 1.64 -5.66 -12.63
C ALA A 57 1.89 -7.06 -12.01
N ASN A 58 0.95 -7.59 -11.21
CA ASN A 58 1.09 -8.92 -10.62
C ASN A 58 -0.28 -9.58 -10.37
N PRO A 59 -0.81 -10.32 -11.36
CA PRO A 59 -2.12 -10.97 -11.26
C PRO A 59 -2.24 -11.99 -10.12
N ASN A 60 -1.11 -12.52 -9.63
CA ASN A 60 -1.10 -13.47 -8.51
C ASN A 60 -1.51 -12.83 -7.17
N VAL A 61 -1.44 -11.50 -7.05
CA VAL A 61 -1.94 -10.80 -5.86
C VAL A 61 -3.45 -10.96 -5.74
N PHE A 62 -4.18 -10.87 -6.85
CA PHE A 62 -5.63 -11.03 -6.86
C PHE A 62 -6.05 -12.47 -6.49
N LYS A 63 -5.34 -13.49 -6.99
CA LYS A 63 -5.55 -14.89 -6.58
C LYS A 63 -5.36 -15.12 -5.06
N THR A 64 -4.57 -14.27 -4.40
CA THR A 64 -4.39 -14.34 -2.95
C THR A 64 -5.62 -13.79 -2.23
N ILE A 65 -6.21 -12.71 -2.75
CA ILE A 65 -7.46 -12.15 -2.24
C ILE A 65 -8.61 -13.16 -2.38
N GLU A 66 -8.75 -13.80 -3.53
CA GLU A 66 -9.81 -14.78 -3.80
C GLU A 66 -9.84 -15.95 -2.81
N LYS A 67 -8.69 -16.34 -2.24
CA LYS A 67 -8.61 -17.41 -1.24
C LYS A 67 -9.18 -17.01 0.12
N VAL A 68 -9.15 -15.73 0.44
CA VAL A 68 -9.61 -15.19 1.73
C VAL A 68 -11.07 -14.74 1.64
N LEU A 69 -11.50 -14.33 0.44
CA LEU A 69 -12.88 -13.93 0.22
C LEU A 69 -13.86 -15.10 0.37
N LYS A 70 -14.99 -14.80 1.01
CA LYS A 70 -16.11 -15.73 1.11
C LYS A 70 -16.74 -15.88 -0.27
N LYS A 71 -16.82 -17.11 -0.78
CA LYS A 71 -17.31 -17.43 -2.14
C LYS A 71 -18.73 -16.90 -2.42
N ASN A 72 -19.66 -17.11 -1.48
CA ASN A 72 -21.06 -16.64 -1.59
C ASN A 72 -21.38 -15.76 -0.37
N PRO A 73 -21.04 -14.46 -0.43
CA PRO A 73 -21.32 -13.57 0.67
C PRO A 73 -22.74 -13.01 0.52
N GLN A 74 -23.49 -12.96 1.63
CA GLN A 74 -24.84 -12.36 1.64
C GLN A 74 -24.81 -10.83 1.78
N LEU A 75 -23.65 -10.28 2.16
CA LEU A 75 -23.36 -8.85 2.20
C LEU A 75 -22.09 -8.59 1.36
N GLN A 76 -21.86 -7.35 0.95
CA GLN A 76 -20.61 -7.00 0.28
C GLN A 76 -19.42 -7.39 1.18
N THR A 77 -18.43 -8.05 0.59
CA THR A 77 -17.19 -8.39 1.29
C THR A 77 -16.11 -7.42 0.87
N ASP A 78 -15.34 -6.97 1.86
CA ASP A 78 -14.14 -6.17 1.65
C ASP A 78 -12.94 -7.05 1.98
N GLY A 79 -11.98 -7.09 1.06
CA GLY A 79 -10.76 -7.88 1.20
C GLY A 79 -9.58 -7.06 0.72
N VAL A 80 -8.54 -7.00 1.54
CA VAL A 80 -7.31 -6.26 1.24
C VAL A 80 -6.11 -7.17 1.39
N VAL A 81 -5.12 -6.96 0.53
CA VAL A 81 -3.85 -7.68 0.54
C VAL A 81 -2.71 -6.68 0.38
N LEU A 82 -1.72 -6.85 1.24
CA LEU A 82 -0.45 -6.14 1.21
C LEU A 82 0.65 -7.18 1.03
N ILE A 83 1.32 -7.16 -0.12
CA ILE A 83 2.41 -8.09 -0.42
C ILE A 83 3.62 -7.30 -0.88
N ARG A 84 4.77 -7.59 -0.28
CA ARG A 84 6.07 -7.16 -0.78
C ARG A 84 6.66 -8.28 -1.65
N LYS A 85 7.03 -7.97 -2.89
CA LYS A 85 7.90 -8.82 -3.71
C LYS A 85 9.12 -8.01 -4.13
N GLY A 86 10.28 -8.39 -3.63
CA GLY A 86 11.52 -7.62 -3.84
C GLY A 86 11.38 -6.18 -3.35
N ASN A 87 11.58 -5.24 -4.28
CA ASN A 87 11.48 -3.80 -4.02
C ASN A 87 10.08 -3.23 -4.26
N HIS A 88 9.12 -4.04 -4.71
CA HIS A 88 7.77 -3.60 -4.98
C HIS A 88 6.81 -4.03 -3.87
N ILE A 89 6.03 -3.07 -3.37
CA ILE A 89 4.95 -3.31 -2.43
C ILE A 89 3.63 -3.09 -3.17
N TYR A 90 2.81 -4.13 -3.21
CA TYR A 90 1.51 -4.16 -3.87
C TYR A 90 0.42 -3.99 -2.82
N LEU A 91 -0.40 -2.95 -2.99
CA LEU A 91 -1.54 -2.61 -2.13
C LEU A 91 -2.83 -2.80 -2.96
N VAL A 92 -3.55 -3.89 -2.69
CA VAL A 92 -4.71 -4.30 -3.50
C VAL A 92 -5.90 -4.58 -2.61
N GLY A 93 -7.05 -4.07 -3.03
CA GLY A 93 -8.37 -4.40 -2.51
C GLY A 93 -9.18 -5.16 -3.56
N ASN A 94 -10.24 -5.81 -3.14
CA ASN A 94 -11.17 -6.50 -4.05
C ASN A 94 -12.19 -5.57 -4.73
N ASN A 95 -12.28 -4.31 -4.30
CA ASN A 95 -13.12 -3.26 -4.85
C ASN A 95 -12.46 -1.88 -4.63
N ASP A 96 -13.01 -0.83 -5.24
CA ASP A 96 -12.45 0.53 -5.16
C ASP A 96 -12.26 1.04 -3.72
N ARG A 97 -13.29 0.88 -2.88
CA ARG A 97 -13.19 1.25 -1.45
C ARG A 97 -12.14 0.42 -0.71
N SER A 98 -11.99 -0.84 -1.06
CA SER A 98 -10.98 -1.72 -0.48
C SER A 98 -9.55 -1.35 -0.89
N HIS A 99 -9.34 -0.73 -2.05
CA HIS A 99 -8.03 -0.17 -2.40
C HIS A 99 -7.61 0.90 -1.39
N TYR A 100 -8.54 1.75 -0.97
CA TYR A 100 -8.31 2.72 0.08
C TYR A 100 -7.98 2.06 1.42
N TYR A 101 -8.74 1.04 1.83
CA TYR A 101 -8.44 0.31 3.07
C TYR A 101 -7.07 -0.40 3.06
N ALA A 102 -6.60 -0.86 1.90
CA ALA A 102 -5.26 -1.44 1.79
C ALA A 102 -4.15 -0.42 2.13
N VAL A 103 -4.33 0.84 1.72
CA VAL A 103 -3.43 1.95 2.04
C VAL A 103 -3.49 2.30 3.53
N VAL A 104 -4.70 2.41 4.10
CA VAL A 104 -4.88 2.69 5.53
C VAL A 104 -4.22 1.60 6.38
N GLU A 105 -4.34 0.32 6.00
CA GLU A 105 -3.68 -0.77 6.71
C GLU A 105 -2.14 -0.68 6.64
N LEU A 106 -1.58 -0.21 5.51
CA LEU A 106 -0.14 0.04 5.43
C LEU A 106 0.27 1.12 6.42
N LEU A 107 -0.41 2.27 6.40
CA LEU A 107 -0.14 3.39 7.28
C LEU A 107 -0.28 3.00 8.76
N ARG A 108 -1.33 2.24 9.10
CA ARG A 108 -1.53 1.70 10.45
C ARG A 108 -0.36 0.83 10.91
N ARG A 109 0.11 -0.08 10.05
CA ARG A 109 1.26 -0.94 10.35
C ARG A 109 2.55 -0.13 10.49
N TRP A 110 2.71 0.91 9.68
CA TRP A 110 3.90 1.77 9.73
C TRP A 110 3.97 2.57 11.04
N VAL A 111 2.89 3.20 11.46
CA VAL A 111 2.84 3.97 12.72
C VAL A 111 3.13 3.05 13.92
N VAL A 112 2.57 1.84 13.95
CA VAL A 112 2.82 0.86 15.03
C VAL A 112 4.25 0.32 15.00
N ALA A 113 4.85 0.11 13.83
CA ALA A 113 6.25 -0.30 13.73
C ALA A 113 7.20 0.81 14.23
N GLY A 114 6.91 2.08 13.91
CA GLY A 114 7.68 3.24 14.35
C GLY A 114 7.65 3.45 15.87
N THR A 115 6.51 3.18 16.52
CA THR A 115 6.42 3.27 18.00
C THR A 115 7.17 2.13 18.68
N CYS A 116 7.19 0.93 18.11
CA CYS A 116 7.97 -0.20 18.65
C CYS A 116 9.50 0.01 18.49
N GLN A 117 9.95 0.61 17.39
CA GLN A 117 11.37 0.99 17.21
C GLN A 117 11.81 2.12 18.14
N ARG A 118 10.97 3.14 18.38
CA ARG A 118 11.28 4.17 19.40
C ARG A 118 11.27 3.62 20.82
N ALA A 119 10.35 2.72 21.15
CA ALA A 119 10.30 2.10 22.47
C ALA A 119 11.53 1.22 22.75
N SER A 120 12.00 0.45 21.76
CA SER A 120 13.22 -0.37 21.88
C SER A 120 14.50 0.47 21.89
N ALA A 121 14.55 1.59 21.16
CA ALA A 121 15.68 2.53 21.22
C ALA A 121 15.80 3.21 22.60
N ASN A 122 14.68 3.66 23.19
CA ASN A 122 14.68 4.25 24.54
C ASN A 122 14.90 3.20 25.66
N ALA A 123 14.44 1.96 25.49
CA ALA A 123 14.69 0.89 26.47
C ALA A 123 16.16 0.44 26.51
N PHE A 124 16.90 0.56 25.39
CA PHE A 124 18.33 0.23 25.34
C PHE A 124 19.21 1.31 26.01
N GLN A 125 18.77 2.58 26.02
CA GLN A 125 19.49 3.66 26.72
C GLN A 125 19.33 3.60 28.25
N ILE A 126 18.23 3.07 28.77
CA ILE A 126 17.97 3.00 30.22
C ILE A 126 18.73 1.84 30.91
N ARG A 127 19.27 0.87 30.15
CA ARG A 127 20.07 -0.26 30.67
C ARG A 127 21.59 -0.07 30.56
N LYS A 128 22.06 1.17 30.46
CA LYS A 128 23.46 1.52 30.72
C LYS A 128 23.52 2.43 31.94
N ASN A 129 23.53 1.81 33.12
CA ASN A 129 24.13 2.29 34.37
C ASN A 129 24.20 1.13 35.35
#